data_AF-A0A5B1AXU5-F1
#
_entry.id   AF-A0A5B1AXU5-F1
#
_cell.length_a   1.000
_cell.length_b   1.000
_cell.length_c   1.000
_cell.angle_alpha   90.00
_cell.angle_beta   90.00
_cell.angle_gamma   90.00
#
_symmetry.space_group_name_H-M   'P 1'
#
loop_
_entity.id
_entity.type
_entity.pdbx_description
1 polymer ?
#
loop_
_entity_poly.entity_id
_entity_poly.type
_entity_poly.pdbx_seq_one_letter_code
_entity_poly.pdbx_strand_id
1 'polypeptide(L)'
;GVIAARAGEGSDAHYAQLARSASVNQLRTAVKLEPRPDPDPRPQPLASITKSGTEEFSCWRIRLPQLEAAKFEAALDAHRDALITQWKHDRGDSPGVSDTAPPVPGNLEAFQRLVETSWDTEATRRPHGQHTTVVAHLDVAQRAAALHLGPLLSDAERRYLT
;
A
#
# COMPACT_ATOMS: atom_id res chain seq x y z
N GLY A 1 11.63 7.91 49.46
CA GLY A 1 10.83 6.86 50.13
C GLY A 1 10.43 5.82 49.10
N VAL A 2 10.37 4.54 49.48
CA VAL A 2 10.21 3.37 48.58
C VAL A 2 8.89 3.39 47.77
N ILE A 3 7.91 4.20 48.19
CA ILE A 3 6.58 4.29 47.58
C ILE A 3 6.62 5.01 46.21
N ALA A 4 7.46 6.05 46.05
CA ALA A 4 7.51 6.85 44.82
C ALA A 4 8.16 6.15 43.60
N ALA A 5 8.85 5.02 43.79
CA ALA A 5 9.64 4.40 42.73
C ALA A 5 8.91 3.31 41.93
N ARG A 6 7.76 2.80 42.43
CA ARG A 6 7.09 1.61 41.85
C ARG A 6 5.57 1.56 41.97
N ALA A 7 4.95 2.49 42.68
CA ALA A 7 3.49 2.51 42.82
C ALA A 7 2.83 3.13 41.58
N GLY A 8 1.66 2.63 41.18
CA GLY A 8 0.86 3.23 40.11
C GLY A 8 0.42 4.66 40.45
N GLU A 9 0.13 5.47 39.43
CA GLU A 9 -0.32 6.86 39.61
C GLU A 9 -1.58 6.91 40.50
N GLY A 10 -1.51 7.60 41.65
CA GLY A 10 -2.59 7.66 42.66
C GLY A 10 -2.51 6.63 43.81
N SER A 11 -1.54 5.72 43.79
CA SER A 11 -1.40 4.65 44.81
C SER A 11 -0.79 5.13 46.15
N ASP A 12 -0.18 6.32 46.18
CA ASP A 12 0.46 6.90 47.38
C ASP A 12 -0.50 7.10 48.56
N ALA A 13 -1.75 7.51 48.29
CA ALA A 13 -2.77 7.70 49.33
C ALA A 13 -3.27 6.35 49.89
N HIS A 14 -3.32 5.32 49.04
CA HIS A 14 -3.77 3.98 49.41
C HIS A 14 -2.77 3.27 50.34
N TYR A 15 -1.47 3.49 50.12
CA TYR A 15 -0.42 2.92 50.97
C TYR A 15 -0.01 3.78 52.16
N ALA A 16 -0.47 5.02 52.27
CA ALA A 16 -0.12 5.91 53.38
C ALA A 16 -0.52 5.35 54.76
N GLN A 17 -1.65 4.63 54.84
CA GLN A 17 -2.10 4.00 56.07
C GLN A 17 -1.35 2.69 56.35
N LEU A 18 -1.04 1.91 55.31
CA LEU A 18 -0.26 0.67 55.43
C LEU A 18 1.20 0.96 55.81
N ALA A 19 1.78 2.04 55.31
CA ALA A 19 3.15 2.44 55.59
C ALA A 19 3.39 2.91 57.03
N ARG A 20 2.32 3.27 57.77
CA ARG A 20 2.40 3.61 59.20
C ARG A 20 2.61 2.38 60.10
N SER A 21 2.25 1.19 59.64
CA SER A 21 2.23 -0.04 60.46
C SER A 21 2.90 -1.26 59.82
N ALA A 22 3.24 -1.21 58.53
CA ALA A 22 3.84 -2.33 57.80
C ALA A 22 5.35 -2.14 57.60
N SER A 23 6.08 -3.24 57.68
CA SER A 23 7.50 -3.26 57.33
C SER A 23 7.71 -2.97 55.84
N VAL A 24 8.90 -2.48 55.49
CA VAL A 24 9.29 -2.22 54.10
C VAL A 24 9.14 -3.46 53.20
N ASN A 25 9.34 -4.67 53.75
CA ASN A 25 9.12 -5.91 53.02
C ASN A 25 7.63 -6.18 52.73
N GLN A 26 6.74 -5.89 53.68
CA GLN A 26 5.29 -6.02 53.48
C GLN A 26 4.78 -5.00 52.45
N LEU A 27 5.28 -3.78 52.45
CA LEU A 27 4.97 -2.77 51.43
C LEU A 27 5.44 -3.20 50.03
N ARG A 28 6.66 -3.77 49.93
CA ARG A 28 7.19 -4.30 48.65
C ARG A 28 6.35 -5.46 48.13
N THR A 29 5.86 -6.32 49.02
CA THR A 29 4.97 -7.42 48.63
C THR A 29 3.62 -6.90 48.18
N ALA A 30 3.04 -5.93 48.89
CA ALA A 30 1.75 -5.34 48.53
C ALA A 30 1.79 -4.67 47.14
N VAL A 31 2.81 -3.86 46.86
CA VAL A 31 3.01 -3.23 45.54
C VAL A 31 3.23 -4.27 44.43
N LYS A 32 3.92 -5.39 44.74
CA LYS A 32 4.14 -6.46 43.76
C LYS A 32 2.86 -7.24 43.44
N LEU A 33 1.88 -7.24 44.35
CA LEU A 33 0.60 -7.90 44.18
C LEU A 33 -0.45 -7.01 43.52
N GLU A 34 -0.17 -5.73 43.29
CA GLU A 34 -1.06 -4.86 42.53
C GLU A 34 -1.23 -5.42 41.10
N PRO A 35 -2.48 -5.60 40.64
CA PRO A 35 -2.75 -5.96 39.26
C PRO A 35 -2.12 -4.91 38.35
N ARG A 36 -1.19 -5.34 37.49
CA ARG A 36 -0.58 -4.45 36.52
C ARG A 36 -1.68 -3.99 35.55
N PRO A 37 -1.81 -2.67 35.28
CA PRO A 37 -2.77 -2.20 34.29
C PRO A 37 -2.52 -2.90 32.96
N ASP A 38 -3.60 -3.32 32.31
CA ASP A 38 -3.51 -3.92 30.98
C ASP A 38 -2.77 -2.97 30.06
N PRO A 39 -1.85 -3.48 29.20
CA PRO A 39 -1.17 -2.65 28.25
C PRO A 39 -2.19 -1.95 27.36
N ASP A 40 -1.98 -0.66 27.09
CA ASP A 40 -2.84 0.11 26.20
C ASP A 40 -3.08 -0.66 24.89
N PRO A 41 -4.30 -0.62 24.33
CA PRO A 41 -4.60 -1.24 23.06
C PRO A 41 -3.57 -0.79 22.03
N ARG A 42 -2.80 -1.74 21.48
CA ARG A 42 -1.84 -1.43 20.42
C ARG A 42 -2.59 -0.70 19.29
N PRO A 43 -2.09 0.47 18.81
CA PRO A 43 -2.74 1.18 17.73
C PRO A 43 -2.94 0.23 16.55
N GLN A 44 -4.15 0.20 16.00
CA GLN A 44 -4.51 -0.67 14.89
C GLN A 44 -3.53 -0.44 13.73
N PRO A 45 -3.05 -1.50 13.04
CA PRO A 45 -2.14 -1.33 11.92
C PRO A 45 -2.81 -0.49 10.83
N LEU A 46 -2.34 0.74 10.66
CA LEU A 46 -2.86 1.67 9.68
C LEU A 46 -2.53 1.17 8.26
N ALA A 47 -3.54 1.12 7.41
CA ALA A 47 -3.35 0.97 5.97
C ALA A 47 -2.53 2.15 5.45
N SER A 48 -1.59 1.89 4.53
CA SER A 48 -0.76 2.96 3.98
C SER A 48 -0.24 2.65 2.58
N ILE A 49 -0.02 3.71 1.80
CA ILE A 49 0.71 3.67 0.54
C ILE A 49 1.84 4.69 0.61
N THR A 50 3.07 4.25 0.34
CA THR A 50 4.25 5.11 0.36
C THR A 50 5.03 4.96 -0.94
N LYS A 51 5.47 6.08 -1.52
CA LYS A 51 6.35 6.13 -2.68
C LYS A 51 7.76 6.51 -2.24
N SER A 52 8.75 5.82 -2.78
CA SER A 52 10.17 6.16 -2.69
C SER A 52 10.78 5.96 -4.09
N GLY A 53 11.89 6.61 -4.43
CA GLY A 53 12.48 6.39 -5.75
C GLY A 53 13.89 6.92 -5.88
N THR A 54 14.55 6.48 -6.94
CA THR A 54 15.81 7.02 -7.47
C THR A 54 15.52 7.72 -8.80
N GLU A 55 16.56 8.19 -9.51
CA GLU A 55 16.40 8.75 -10.86
C GLU A 55 15.89 7.72 -11.88
N GLU A 56 16.16 6.43 -11.66
CA GLU A 56 15.82 5.35 -12.60
C GLU A 56 14.50 4.65 -12.26
N PHE A 57 14.13 4.57 -10.98
CA PHE A 57 12.98 3.78 -10.55
C PHE A 57 12.12 4.47 -9.49
N SER A 58 10.80 4.29 -9.60
CA SER A 58 9.84 4.58 -8.54
C SER A 58 9.37 3.29 -7.86
N CYS A 59 9.62 3.16 -6.56
CA CYS A 59 9.19 2.05 -5.73
C CYS A 59 7.99 2.43 -4.88
N TRP A 60 6.95 1.60 -4.92
CA TRP A 60 5.75 1.76 -4.11
C TRP A 60 5.66 0.66 -3.05
N ARG A 61 5.23 1.02 -1.84
CA ARG A 61 4.94 0.07 -0.77
C ARG A 61 3.52 0.30 -0.28
N ILE A 62 2.74 -0.78 -0.26
CA ILE A 62 1.34 -0.78 0.19
C ILE A 62 1.24 -1.69 1.40
N ARG A 63 0.57 -1.23 2.46
CA ARG A 63 0.19 -2.01 3.64
C ARG A 63 -1.33 -2.01 3.73
N LEU A 64 -1.93 -3.20 3.78
CA LEU A 64 -3.37 -3.39 3.84
C LEU A 64 -3.77 -4.24 5.06
N PRO A 65 -4.94 -4.00 5.66
CA PRO A 65 -5.58 -4.94 6.56
C PRO A 65 -5.84 -6.28 5.84
N GLN A 66 -5.87 -7.39 6.58
CA GLN A 66 -5.90 -8.72 5.96
C GLN A 66 -7.06 -8.94 4.97
N LEU A 67 -8.26 -8.44 5.28
CA LEU A 67 -9.40 -8.59 4.37
C LEU A 67 -9.20 -7.83 3.06
N GLU A 68 -8.56 -6.67 3.08
CA GLU A 68 -8.26 -5.88 1.89
C GLU A 68 -7.08 -6.47 1.12
N ALA A 69 -6.06 -6.99 1.82
CA ALA A 69 -4.95 -7.72 1.22
C ALA A 69 -5.45 -8.94 0.43
N ALA A 70 -6.34 -9.75 1.04
CA ALA A 70 -6.93 -10.91 0.36
C ALA A 70 -7.73 -10.53 -0.89
N LYS A 71 -8.45 -9.39 -0.88
CA LYS A 71 -9.14 -8.88 -2.08
C LYS A 71 -8.15 -8.48 -3.18
N PHE A 72 -7.07 -7.80 -2.80
CA PHE A 72 -6.01 -7.41 -3.73
C PHE A 72 -5.31 -8.63 -4.35
N GLU A 73 -4.95 -9.62 -3.53
CA GLU A 73 -4.32 -10.87 -3.96
C GLU A 73 -5.25 -11.65 -4.90
N ALA A 74 -6.53 -11.80 -4.55
CA ALA A 74 -7.50 -12.47 -5.41
C ALA A 74 -7.66 -11.78 -6.78
N ALA A 75 -7.65 -10.45 -6.81
CA ALA A 75 -7.69 -9.70 -8.07
C ALA A 75 -6.42 -9.95 -8.90
N LEU A 76 -5.24 -9.89 -8.26
CA LEU A 76 -3.96 -10.13 -8.91
C LEU A 76 -3.87 -11.54 -9.49
N ASP A 77 -4.28 -12.55 -8.72
CA ASP A 77 -4.31 -13.95 -9.14
C ASP A 77 -5.29 -14.15 -10.31
N ALA A 78 -6.48 -13.55 -10.27
CA ALA A 78 -7.44 -13.64 -11.37
C ALA A 78 -6.89 -13.07 -12.69
N HIS A 79 -6.21 -11.92 -12.63
CA HIS A 79 -5.57 -11.33 -13.82
C HIS A 79 -4.38 -12.17 -14.31
N ARG A 80 -3.60 -12.75 -13.39
CA ARG A 80 -2.50 -13.67 -13.73
C ARG A 80 -3.02 -14.93 -14.41
N ASP A 81 -4.07 -15.55 -13.87
CA ASP A 81 -4.66 -16.77 -14.43
C ASP A 81 -5.28 -16.52 -15.81
N ALA A 82 -5.90 -15.36 -16.02
CA ALA A 82 -6.38 -14.93 -17.33
C ALA A 82 -5.22 -14.74 -18.33
N LEU A 83 -4.11 -14.12 -17.90
CA LEU A 83 -2.91 -13.97 -18.73
C LEU A 83 -2.27 -15.32 -19.07
N ILE A 84 -2.17 -16.23 -18.11
CA ILE A 84 -1.63 -17.58 -18.33
C ILE A 84 -2.53 -18.36 -19.28
N THR A 85 -3.84 -18.28 -19.12
CA THR A 85 -4.81 -18.92 -20.01
C THR A 85 -4.66 -18.40 -21.44
N GLN A 86 -4.56 -17.09 -21.62
CA GLN A 86 -4.32 -16.46 -22.91
C GLN A 86 -2.97 -16.89 -23.51
N TRP A 87 -1.90 -16.83 -22.71
CA TRP A 87 -0.56 -17.25 -23.13
C TRP A 87 -0.52 -18.73 -23.58
N LYS A 88 -1.27 -19.61 -22.91
CA LYS A 88 -1.41 -21.02 -23.32
C LYS A 88 -2.20 -21.13 -24.62
N HIS A 89 -3.30 -20.40 -24.73
CA HIS A 89 -4.15 -20.39 -25.92
C HIS A 89 -3.36 -19.93 -27.16
N ASP A 90 -2.64 -18.81 -27.05
CA ASP A 90 -1.88 -18.20 -28.13
C ASP A 90 -0.73 -19.11 -28.64
N ARG A 91 -0.31 -20.10 -27.85
CA ARG A 91 0.72 -21.09 -28.22
C ARG A 91 0.14 -22.34 -28.88
N GLY A 92 -1.15 -22.62 -28.68
CA GLY A 92 -1.76 -23.92 -28.99
C GLY A 92 -1.02 -25.09 -28.32
N ASP A 93 -1.54 -26.31 -28.44
CA ASP A 93 -0.82 -27.54 -28.06
C ASP A 93 0.35 -27.87 -29.02
N SER A 94 0.96 -26.86 -29.66
CA SER A 94 1.99 -27.07 -30.67
C SER A 94 3.33 -27.44 -29.98
N PRO A 95 3.91 -28.62 -30.26
CA PRO A 95 5.11 -29.12 -29.58
C PRO A 95 6.40 -28.51 -30.16
N GLY A 96 6.38 -27.20 -30.40
CA GLY A 96 7.52 -26.42 -30.86
C GLY A 96 7.70 -25.23 -29.94
N VAL A 97 8.53 -25.38 -28.91
CA VAL A 97 8.98 -24.24 -28.10
C VAL A 97 9.79 -23.34 -29.03
N SER A 98 9.16 -22.28 -29.52
CA SER A 98 9.86 -21.22 -30.24
C SER A 98 10.73 -20.47 -29.22
N ASP A 99 12.04 -20.39 -29.45
CA ASP A 99 13.00 -19.66 -28.60
C ASP A 99 12.70 -18.15 -28.49
N THR A 100 11.78 -17.62 -29.31
CA THR A 100 11.33 -16.22 -29.28
C THR A 100 10.01 -16.02 -28.52
N ALA A 101 9.46 -17.06 -27.89
CA ALA A 101 8.18 -16.96 -27.21
C ALA A 101 8.30 -16.16 -25.88
N PRO A 102 7.40 -15.20 -25.60
CA PRO A 102 7.42 -14.44 -24.34
C PRO A 102 7.46 -15.33 -23.08
N PRO A 103 8.10 -14.91 -21.98
CA PRO A 103 8.07 -15.68 -20.74
C PRO A 103 6.63 -15.86 -20.23
N VAL A 104 6.41 -16.86 -19.37
CA VAL A 104 5.12 -17.03 -18.67
C VAL A 104 4.83 -15.76 -17.87
N PRO A 105 3.62 -15.18 -17.96
CA PRO A 105 3.26 -13.98 -17.22
C PRO A 105 3.37 -14.16 -15.70
N GLY A 106 3.93 -13.16 -15.02
CA GLY A 106 4.10 -13.14 -13.57
C GLY A 106 3.21 -12.10 -12.89
N ASN A 107 3.57 -11.78 -11.64
CA ASN A 107 2.81 -10.82 -10.83
C ASN A 107 2.92 -9.38 -11.35
N LEU A 108 4.04 -9.01 -11.98
CA LEU A 108 4.21 -7.67 -12.52
C LEU A 108 3.25 -7.44 -13.69
N GLU A 109 3.18 -8.40 -14.62
CA GLU A 109 2.28 -8.35 -15.77
C GLU A 109 0.82 -8.37 -15.34
N ALA A 110 0.49 -9.20 -14.33
CA ALA A 110 -0.85 -9.21 -13.74
C ALA A 110 -1.23 -7.88 -13.09
N PHE A 111 -0.28 -7.24 -12.39
CA PHE A 111 -0.49 -5.92 -11.79
C PHE A 111 -0.68 -4.82 -12.85
N GLN A 112 0.12 -4.83 -13.92
CA GLN A 112 -0.07 -3.89 -15.03
C GLN A 112 -1.43 -4.08 -15.71
N ARG A 113 -1.83 -5.33 -15.98
CA ARG A 113 -3.17 -5.63 -16.54
C ARG A 113 -4.31 -5.17 -15.63
N LEU A 114 -4.16 -5.30 -14.31
CA LEU A 114 -5.12 -4.78 -13.34
C LEU A 114 -5.25 -3.25 -13.44
N VAL A 115 -4.12 -2.53 -13.55
CA VAL A 115 -4.10 -1.08 -13.72
C VAL A 115 -4.77 -0.67 -15.03
N GLU A 116 -4.41 -1.29 -16.15
CA GLU A 116 -5.01 -1.03 -17.47
C GLU A 116 -6.53 -1.28 -17.46
N THR A 117 -6.97 -2.41 -16.91
CA THR A 117 -8.40 -2.75 -16.80
C THR A 117 -9.17 -1.73 -15.95
N SER A 118 -8.53 -1.21 -14.90
CA SER A 118 -9.10 -0.14 -14.08
C SER A 118 -9.27 1.17 -14.86
N TRP A 119 -8.33 1.48 -15.76
CA TRP A 119 -8.43 2.64 -16.64
C TRP A 119 -9.52 2.49 -17.68
N ASP A 120 -9.67 1.32 -18.31
CA ASP A 120 -10.77 1.06 -19.26
C ASP A 120 -12.14 1.22 -18.58
N THR A 121 -12.23 0.74 -17.34
CA THR A 121 -13.43 0.88 -16.51
C THR A 121 -13.69 2.36 -16.18
N GLU A 122 -12.66 3.11 -15.81
CA GLU A 122 -12.79 4.54 -15.49
C GLU A 122 -13.10 5.39 -16.72
N ALA A 123 -12.49 5.11 -17.88
CA ALA A 123 -12.79 5.75 -19.15
C ALA A 123 -14.27 5.57 -19.54
N THR A 124 -14.81 4.37 -19.30
CA THR A 124 -16.24 4.08 -19.52
C THR A 124 -17.13 4.88 -18.56
N ARG A 125 -16.73 5.07 -17.30
CA ARG A 125 -17.50 5.81 -16.28
C ARG A 125 -17.36 7.33 -16.39
N ARG A 126 -16.18 7.81 -16.78
CA ARG A 126 -15.77 9.21 -16.87
C ARG A 126 -14.94 9.41 -18.14
N PRO A 127 -15.60 9.64 -19.29
CA PRO A 127 -14.92 9.75 -20.60
C PRO A 127 -13.85 10.84 -20.68
N HIS A 128 -13.86 11.81 -19.78
CA HIS A 128 -12.94 12.95 -19.72
C HIS A 128 -12.02 12.92 -18.49
N GLY A 129 -11.55 11.74 -18.08
CA GLY A 129 -10.58 11.57 -16.99
C GLY A 129 -9.13 11.89 -17.40
N GLN A 130 -8.20 11.94 -16.45
CA GLN A 130 -6.79 12.28 -16.74
C GLN A 130 -6.10 11.34 -17.74
N HIS A 131 -6.53 10.07 -17.81
CA HIS A 131 -5.97 9.08 -18.73
C HIS A 131 -6.54 9.18 -20.16
N THR A 132 -7.66 9.88 -20.35
CA THR A 132 -8.33 10.03 -21.67
C THR A 132 -8.37 11.48 -22.18
N THR A 133 -7.96 12.45 -21.35
CA THR A 133 -8.01 13.87 -21.70
C THR A 133 -6.73 14.29 -22.42
N VAL A 134 -6.87 14.59 -23.71
CA VAL A 134 -5.84 15.22 -24.53
C VAL A 134 -6.28 16.65 -24.82
N VAL A 135 -5.43 17.64 -24.55
CA VAL A 135 -5.71 19.04 -24.89
C VAL A 135 -4.86 19.43 -26.09
N ALA A 136 -5.50 19.64 -27.24
CA ALA A 136 -4.83 20.14 -28.45
C ALA A 136 -5.12 21.63 -28.61
N HIS A 137 -4.07 22.46 -28.67
CA HIS A 137 -4.17 23.86 -29.06
C HIS A 137 -3.85 23.98 -30.55
N LEU A 138 -4.80 24.49 -31.33
CA LEU A 138 -4.62 24.76 -32.76
C LEU A 138 -4.80 26.26 -33.01
N ASP A 139 -3.74 26.91 -33.49
CA ASP A 139 -3.80 28.29 -33.99
C ASP A 139 -3.76 28.25 -35.53
N VAL A 140 -4.91 28.53 -36.13
CA VAL A 140 -5.10 28.53 -37.59
C VAL A 140 -4.42 29.74 -38.25
N ALA A 141 -4.31 30.87 -37.55
CA ALA A 141 -3.65 32.06 -38.08
C ALA A 141 -2.13 31.90 -38.09
N GLN A 142 -1.57 31.25 -37.07
CA GLN A 142 -0.14 30.97 -36.96
C GLN A 142 0.30 29.65 -37.60
N ARG A 143 -0.65 28.83 -38.09
CA ARG A 143 -0.42 27.45 -38.58
C ARG A 143 0.35 26.59 -37.57
N ALA A 144 0.05 26.76 -36.28
CA ALA A 144 0.72 26.06 -35.21
C ALA A 144 -0.26 25.09 -34.51
N ALA A 145 0.24 23.90 -34.17
CA ALA A 145 -0.48 22.92 -33.36
C ALA A 145 0.41 22.50 -32.19
N ALA A 146 -0.14 22.52 -30.98
CA ALA A 146 0.53 22.04 -29.77
C ALA A 146 -0.37 21.00 -29.08
N LEU A 147 0.23 19.87 -28.70
CA LEU A 147 -0.46 18.77 -28.03
C LEU A 147 -0.03 18.72 -26.57
N HIS A 148 -0.96 18.92 -25.64
CA HIS A 148 -0.73 18.74 -24.21
C HIS A 148 -1.17 17.33 -23.79
N LEU A 149 -0.19 16.47 -23.55
CA LEU A 149 -0.36 15.07 -23.14
C LEU A 149 -0.72 14.88 -21.65
N GLY A 150 -1.18 15.93 -20.97
CA GLY A 150 -1.58 15.88 -19.55
C GLY A 150 -0.41 15.91 -18.55
N PRO A 151 -0.73 15.99 -17.23
CA PRO A 151 0.25 16.18 -16.16
C PRO A 151 0.98 14.89 -15.73
N LEU A 152 0.58 13.73 -16.27
CA LEU A 152 1.07 12.42 -15.82
C LEU A 152 2.47 12.07 -16.33
N LEU A 153 2.90 12.69 -17.44
CA LEU A 153 4.23 12.48 -18.01
C LEU A 153 5.13 13.65 -17.65
N SER A 154 6.29 13.35 -17.07
CA SER A 154 7.38 14.30 -16.92
C SER A 154 7.92 14.74 -18.28
N ASP A 155 8.62 15.88 -18.34
CA ASP A 155 9.27 16.36 -19.57
C ASP A 155 10.34 15.40 -20.11
N ALA A 156 10.84 14.49 -19.26
CA ALA A 156 11.74 13.41 -19.68
C ALA A 156 10.97 12.31 -20.42
N GLU A 157 9.82 11.88 -19.90
CA GLU A 157 9.00 10.82 -20.51
C GLU A 157 8.35 11.29 -21.83
N ARG A 158 8.01 12.58 -21.95
CA ARG A 158 7.44 13.16 -23.18
C ARG A 158 8.38 13.11 -24.39
N ARG A 159 9.69 13.08 -24.19
CA ARG A 159 10.69 13.03 -25.28
C ARG A 159 10.70 11.71 -26.06
N TYR A 160 10.07 10.66 -25.53
CA TYR A 160 9.99 9.34 -26.16
C TYR A 160 8.72 9.14 -26.99
N LEU A 161 7.85 10.14 -27.09
CA LEU A 161 6.54 10.06 -27.77
C LEU A 161 6.44 10.92 -29.05
N THR A 162 7.53 11.57 -29.46
CA THR A 162 7.64 12.40 -30.68
C THR A 162 8.73 11.87 -31.58
#